data_AF-X1MTS5-F1
#
_entry.id   AF-X1MTS5-F1
#
_cell.length_a   1.000
_cell.length_b   1.000
_cell.length_c   1.000
_cell.angle_alpha   90.00
_cell.angle_beta   90.00
_cell.angle_gamma   90.00
#
_symmetry.space_group_name_H-M   'P 1'
#
loop_
_entity.id
_entity.type
_entity.pdbx_description
1 polymer ?
#
loop_
_entity_poly.entity_id
_entity_poly.type
_entity_poly.pdbx_seq_one_letter_code
_entity_poly.pdbx_strand_id
1 'polypeptide(L)' 'ALLAILDKDHAYVVSGSGDIIEPDDGIVAIGSGGPYALAACRALIKYSDLSAKKIVEESINIAAGICIYTNTEILIEEL' A
#
# COMPACT_ATOMS: atom_id res chain seq x y z
N ALA A 1 3.99 16.26 3.17
CA ALA A 1 4.63 14.93 3.03
C ALA A 1 3.84 13.93 3.86
N LEU A 2 3.78 12.67 3.42
CA LEU A 2 3.20 11.56 4.16
C LEU A 2 4.30 10.54 4.45
N LEU A 3 4.27 9.92 5.62
CA LEU A 3 5.18 8.86 6.04
C LEU A 3 4.35 7.63 6.41
N ALA A 4 4.68 6.46 5.86
CA ALA A 4 4.09 5.19 6.26
C ALA A 4 5.05 4.48 7.23
N ILE A 5 4.52 3.96 8.33
CA ILE A 5 5.27 3.24 9.38
C ILE A 5 4.49 1.98 9.70
N LEU A 6 5.16 0.84 9.83
CA LEU A 6 4.52 -0.43 10.17
C LEU A 6 5.44 -1.34 10.98
N ASP A 7 4.82 -2.22 11.77
CA ASP A 7 5.44 -3.39 12.38
C ASP A 7 4.56 -4.64 12.16
N LYS A 8 4.70 -5.67 12.99
CA LYS A 8 3.93 -6.93 12.86
C LYS A 8 2.47 -6.78 13.28
N ASP A 9 2.16 -5.78 14.09
CA ASP A 9 0.87 -5.61 14.76
C ASP A 9 0.14 -4.36 14.27
N HIS A 10 0.85 -3.32 13.83
CA HIS A 10 0.30 -2.00 13.51
C HIS A 10 0.84 -1.39 12.22
N ALA A 11 0.01 -0.53 11.60
CA ALA A 11 0.38 0.29 10.45
C ALA A 11 -0.17 1.71 10.59
N TYR A 12 0.65 2.73 10.31
CA TYR A 12 0.32 4.14 10.50
C TYR A 12 0.69 4.97 9.28
N VAL A 13 -0.09 6.02 9.04
CA VAL A 13 0.27 7.16 8.18
C VAL A 13 0.44 8.40 9.02
N VAL A 14 1.58 9.06 8.91
CA VAL A 14 1.90 10.32 9.58
C VAL A 14 1.98 11.45 8.54
N SER A 15 1.25 12.54 8.79
CA SER A 15 1.26 13.73 7.93
C SER A 15 2.28 14.76 8.40
N GLY A 16 2.72 15.64 7.48
CA GLY A 16 3.57 16.77 7.81
C GLY A 16 2.92 17.83 8.72
N SER A 17 1.60 17.77 8.91
CA SER A 17 0.85 18.61 9.86
C SER A 17 0.76 18.00 11.27
N GLY A 18 1.24 16.77 11.47
CA GLY A 18 1.19 16.08 12.75
C GLY A 18 -0.01 15.16 12.95
N ASP A 19 -0.77 14.87 11.90
CA ASP A 19 -1.85 13.89 11.96
C ASP A 19 -1.28 12.48 11.94
N ILE A 20 -1.83 11.59 12.78
CA ILE A 20 -1.49 10.17 12.84
C ILE A 20 -2.76 9.38 12.60
N ILE A 21 -2.73 8.51 11.58
CA ILE A 21 -3.89 7.76 11.13
C ILE A 21 -3.53 6.28 11.09
N GLU A 22 -4.30 5.47 11.81
CA GLU A 22 -4.27 4.00 11.75
C GLU A 22 -5.48 3.53 10.94
N PRO A 23 -5.30 2.78 9.84
CA PRO A 23 -6.41 2.24 9.06
C PRO A 23 -6.98 0.97 9.73
N ASP A 24 -8.30 0.85 9.76
CA ASP A 24 -9.01 -0.28 10.38
C ASP A 24 -8.65 -1.65 9.77
N ASP A 25 -8.23 -1.67 8.50
CA ASP A 25 -7.85 -2.89 7.78
C ASP A 25 -6.34 -3.17 7.80
N GLY A 26 -5.56 -2.34 8.48
CA GLY A 26 -4.10 -2.48 8.58
C GLY A 26 -3.35 -2.22 7.27
N ILE A 27 -4.01 -1.71 6.22
CA ILE A 27 -3.39 -1.49 4.91
C ILE A 27 -3.12 0.00 4.72
N VAL A 28 -1.86 0.34 4.49
CA VAL A 28 -1.42 1.70 4.19
C VAL A 28 -0.91 1.81 2.76
N ALA A 29 -1.24 2.91 2.08
CA ALA A 29 -0.65 3.27 0.79
C ALA A 29 -0.48 4.78 0.73
N ILE A 30 0.71 5.24 0.34
CA ILE A 30 1.04 6.66 0.19
C ILE A 30 1.65 6.93 -1.19
N GLY A 31 1.70 8.18 -1.61
CA GLY A 31 2.22 8.61 -2.92
C GLY A 31 1.17 8.63 -4.03
N SER A 32 1.58 9.02 -5.23
CA SER A 32 0.67 9.31 -6.36
C SER A 32 -0.16 8.10 -6.81
N GLY A 33 0.40 6.88 -6.74
CA GLY A 33 -0.30 5.63 -7.05
C GLY A 33 -1.07 5.03 -5.87
N GLY A 34 -1.00 5.65 -4.69
CA GLY A 34 -1.50 5.11 -3.42
C GLY A 34 -2.96 4.66 -3.46
N PRO A 35 -3.92 5.50 -3.91
CA PRO A 35 -5.33 5.11 -3.96
C PRO A 35 -5.62 3.91 -4.86
N TYR A 36 -4.90 3.75 -5.97
CA TYR A 36 -5.07 2.63 -6.89
C TYR A 36 -4.51 1.33 -6.30
N ALA A 37 -3.31 1.41 -5.73
CA ALA A 37 -2.69 0.28 -5.04
C ALA A 37 -3.53 -0.18 -3.84
N LEU A 38 -4.06 0.78 -3.06
CA LEU A 38 -4.92 0.48 -1.90
C LEU A 38 -6.20 -0.24 -2.32
N ALA A 39 -6.87 0.25 -3.37
CA ALA A 39 -8.08 -0.38 -3.88
C ALA A 39 -7.82 -1.80 -4.41
N ALA A 40 -6.73 -1.98 -5.16
CA ALA A 40 -6.31 -3.29 -5.67
C ALA A 40 -5.97 -4.25 -4.52
N CYS A 41 -5.18 -3.81 -3.54
CA CYS A 41 -4.76 -4.60 -2.38
C CYS A 41 -5.97 -5.10 -1.59
N ARG A 42 -6.92 -4.21 -1.28
CA ARG A 42 -8.17 -4.55 -0.59
C ARG A 42 -9.00 -5.58 -1.35
N ALA A 43 -9.06 -5.47 -2.68
CA ALA A 43 -9.77 -6.44 -3.51
C ALA A 43 -9.06 -7.81 -3.50
N LEU A 44 -7.73 -7.83 -3.65
CA LEU A 44 -6.94 -9.06 -3.69
C LEU A 44 -6.96 -9.80 -2.35
N ILE A 45 -6.86 -9.10 -1.22
CA ILE A 45 -7.00 -9.70 0.12
C ILE A 45 -8.37 -10.38 0.28
N LYS A 46 -9.43 -9.77 -0.26
CA LYS A 46 -10.79 -10.28 -0.10
C LYS A 46 -11.14 -11.44 -1.04
N TYR A 47 -10.54 -11.48 -2.23
CA TYR A 47 -11.00 -12.35 -3.33
C TYR A 47 -9.90 -13.23 -3.94
N SER A 48 -8.76 -13.39 -3.27
CA SER A 48 -7.68 -14.29 -3.72
C SER A 48 -7.00 -15.00 -2.55
N ASP A 49 -6.27 -16.07 -2.85
CA ASP A 49 -5.44 -16.82 -1.90
C ASP A 49 -3.95 -16.46 -2.04
N LEU A 50 -3.64 -15.26 -2.53
CA LEU A 50 -2.28 -14.80 -2.75
C LEU A 50 -1.57 -14.51 -1.42
N SER A 51 -0.25 -14.72 -1.39
CA SER A 51 0.58 -14.31 -0.25
C SER A 51 0.66 -12.78 -0.16
N ALA A 52 0.94 -12.24 1.03
CA ALA A 52 1.09 -10.79 1.24
C ALA A 52 2.06 -10.14 0.24
N LYS A 53 3.22 -10.77 0.00
CA LYS A 53 4.20 -10.35 -1.02
C LYS A 53 3.57 -10.22 -2.40
N LYS A 54 2.82 -11.23 -2.84
CA LYS A 54 2.16 -11.25 -4.14
C LYS A 54 1.02 -10.23 -4.23
N ILE A 55 0.26 -10.05 -3.16
CA ILE A 55 -0.77 -9.01 -3.09
C ILE A 55 -0.16 -7.63 -3.28
N VAL A 56 0.94 -7.31 -2.58
CA VAL A 56 1.65 -6.04 -2.71
C VAL A 56 2.19 -5.84 -4.13
N GLU A 57 2.86 -6.86 -4.68
CA GLU A 57 3.42 -6.82 -6.04
C GLU A 57 2.34 -6.53 -7.10
N GLU A 58 1.24 -7.29 -7.09
CA GLU A 58 0.14 -7.12 -8.04
C GLU A 58 -0.58 -5.77 -7.86
N SER A 59 -0.74 -5.32 -6.62
CA SER A 59 -1.38 -4.02 -6.34
C SER A 59 -0.58 -2.85 -6.88
N ILE A 60 0.75 -2.89 -6.76
CA ILE A 60 1.62 -1.86 -7.33
C ILE A 60 1.66 -1.96 -8.86
N ASN A 61 1.68 -3.16 -9.43
CA ASN A 61 1.60 -3.35 -10.88
C ASN A 61 0.30 -2.75 -11.46
N ILE A 62 -0.83 -2.95 -10.81
CA ILE A 62 -2.11 -2.32 -11.19
C ILE A 62 -2.00 -0.79 -11.09
N ALA A 63 -1.42 -0.27 -10.00
CA ALA A 63 -1.23 1.17 -9.84
C ALA A 63 -0.30 1.76 -10.92
N ALA A 64 0.76 1.05 -11.31
CA ALA A 64 1.67 1.46 -12.38
C ALA A 64 1.00 1.47 -13.77
N GLY A 65 -0.01 0.62 -13.99
CA GLY A 65 -0.84 0.64 -15.19
C GLY A 65 -1.79 1.84 -15.29
N ILE A 66 -2.00 2.58 -14.20
CA ILE A 66 -2.99 3.67 -14.10
C ILE A 66 -2.31 5.03 -13.85
N CYS A 67 -1.35 5.07 -12.94
CA CYS A 67 -0.70 6.29 -12.49
C CYS A 67 0.59 6.56 -13.27
N ILE A 68 0.63 7.67 -14.00
CA ILE A 68 1.82 8.08 -14.78
C ILE A 68 3.09 8.33 -13.93
N TYR A 69 2.94 8.43 -12.60
CA TYR A 69 4.04 8.65 -11.65
C TYR A 69 4.44 7.38 -10.88
N THR A 70 3.90 6.22 -11.24
CA THR A 70 4.22 4.93 -10.63
C THR A 70 4.66 3.99 -11.74
N ASN A 71 5.82 3.36 -11.59
CA ASN A 71 6.38 2.45 -12.58
C ASN A 71 6.39 1.00 -12.04
N THR A 72 6.91 0.07 -12.83
CA THR A 72 6.97 -1.36 -12.52
C THR A 72 8.29 -1.79 -11.89
N GLU A 73 9.13 -0.85 -11.45
CA GLU A 73 10.37 -1.14 -10.72
C GLU A 73 10.06 -1.19 -9.23
N ILE A 74 9.77 -2.39 -8.72
CA ILE A 74 9.21 -2.60 -7.38
C ILE A 74 10.26 -3.24 -6.47
N LEU A 75 10.51 -2.64 -5.30
CA LEU A 75 11.23 -3.25 -4.18
C LEU A 75 10.23 -3.63 -3.10
N ILE A 76 10.34 -4.85 -2.58
CA ILE A 76 9.46 -5.37 -1.52
C ILE A 76 10.33 -5.81 -0.35
N GLU A 77 10.02 -5.28 0.83
CA GLU A 77 10.64 -5.60 2.11
C GLU A 77 9.64 -6.34 3.01
N GLU A 78 10.13 -7.24 3.87
CA GLU A 78 9.32 -8.12 4.75
C GLU A 78 9.92 -8.13 6.19
N LEU A 79 9.09 -8.37 7.22
CA LEU A 79 9.45 -8.36 8.67
C LEU A 79 9.66 -9.76 9.29
#